data_AF-A0A7K9PAL5-F1
#
_entry.id   AF-A0A7K9PAL5-F1
#
_cell.length_a   1.000
_cell.length_b   1.000
_cell.length_c   1.000
_cell.angle_alpha   90.00
_cell.angle_beta   90.00
_cell.angle_gamma   90.00
#
_symmetry.space_group_name_H-M   'P 1'
#
loop_
_entity.id
_entity.type
_entity.pdbx_description
1 polymer ?
#
loop_
_entity_poly.entity_id
_entity_poly.type
_entity_poly.pdbx_seq_one_letter_code
_entity_poly.pdbx_strand_id
1 'polypeptide(L)'
;GGTGGDTERCRALSLPLAPEAIVALPVEELRAALGRAGSSGAQLALARDIRRRGRNKAAAQRCRRRRLEALEGLRAELGRLGRERERLLRARGLAQRALGTLRGELERVTRQVMGALGDG
;
A
#
# COMPACT_ATOMS: atom_id res chain seq x y z
N GLY A 1 -3.12 2.85 26.51
CA GLY A 1 -4.28 2.07 26.95
C GLY A 1 -4.30 0.69 26.29
N GLY A 2 -4.19 -0.38 27.07
CA GLY A 2 -4.46 -1.75 26.62
C GLY A 2 -3.44 -2.84 26.92
N THR A 3 -2.35 -2.58 27.65
CA THR A 3 -1.41 -3.64 28.07
C THR A 3 -1.28 -3.70 29.58
N GLY A 4 -1.02 -2.58 30.26
CA GLY A 4 -0.90 -2.54 31.73
C GLY A 4 -2.14 -3.05 32.48
N GLY A 5 -3.35 -2.67 32.06
CA GLY A 5 -4.58 -3.07 32.74
C GLY A 5 -4.98 -4.53 32.55
N ASP A 6 -4.61 -5.14 31.41
CA ASP A 6 -4.89 -6.57 31.18
C ASP A 6 -3.90 -7.45 31.95
N THR A 7 -2.65 -7.02 32.11
CA THR A 7 -1.65 -7.71 32.95
C THR A 7 -2.10 -7.76 34.41
N GLU A 8 -2.60 -6.65 34.95
CA GLU A 8 -3.11 -6.58 36.32
C GLU A 8 -4.36 -7.43 36.51
N ARG A 9 -5.31 -7.39 35.55
CA ARG A 9 -6.51 -8.24 35.57
C ARG A 9 -6.18 -9.74 35.47
N CYS A 10 -5.22 -10.12 34.64
CA CYS A 10 -4.74 -11.50 34.58
C CYS A 10 -4.15 -11.94 35.92
N ARG A 11 -3.35 -11.08 36.57
CA ARG A 11 -2.79 -11.35 37.90
C ARG A 11 -3.89 -11.49 38.97
N ALA A 12 -4.87 -10.59 38.97
CA ALA A 12 -5.97 -10.59 39.94
C ALA A 12 -6.85 -11.86 39.84
N LEU A 13 -7.02 -12.42 38.64
CA LEU A 13 -7.74 -13.68 38.44
C LEU A 13 -6.82 -14.91 38.36
N SER A 14 -5.53 -14.78 38.69
CA SER A 14 -4.53 -15.86 38.61
C SER A 14 -4.58 -16.62 37.28
N LEU A 15 -4.69 -15.87 36.16
CA LEU A 15 -4.84 -16.45 34.84
C LEU A 15 -3.52 -17.15 34.43
N PRO A 16 -3.56 -18.38 33.90
CA PRO A 16 -2.37 -19.19 33.63
C PRO A 16 -1.55 -18.71 32.41
N LEU A 17 -1.92 -17.58 31.81
CA LEU A 17 -1.31 -17.05 30.58
C LEU A 17 -1.20 -15.53 30.66
N ALA A 18 -0.11 -15.00 30.11
CA ALA A 18 0.06 -13.57 29.91
C ALA A 18 -0.90 -13.03 28.83
N PRO A 19 -1.36 -11.77 28.91
CA PRO A 19 -2.21 -11.15 27.89
C PRO A 19 -1.68 -11.29 26.46
N GLU A 20 -0.37 -11.19 26.28
CA GLU A 20 0.30 -11.30 24.98
C GLU A 20 0.12 -12.70 24.39
N ALA A 21 0.29 -13.74 25.21
CA ALA A 21 0.09 -15.13 24.79
C ALA A 21 -1.39 -15.40 24.44
N ILE A 22 -2.32 -14.84 25.20
CA ILE A 22 -3.77 -14.95 24.93
C ILE A 22 -4.15 -14.38 23.57
N VAL A 23 -3.47 -13.32 23.13
CA VAL A 23 -3.72 -12.70 21.81
C VAL A 23 -3.00 -13.45 20.69
N ALA A 24 -1.80 -13.96 20.94
CA ALA A 24 -0.92 -14.56 19.94
C ALA A 24 -1.23 -16.03 19.62
N LEU A 25 -1.57 -16.84 20.63
CA LEU A 25 -1.70 -18.29 20.46
C LEU A 25 -2.81 -18.67 19.46
N PRO A 26 -2.67 -19.77 18.72
CA PRO A 26 -3.78 -20.41 18.03
C PRO A 26 -4.93 -20.77 18.98
N VAL A 27 -6.15 -20.86 18.45
CA VAL A 27 -7.34 -21.08 19.30
C VAL A 27 -7.29 -22.43 20.02
N GLU A 28 -6.76 -23.47 19.37
CA GLU A 28 -6.66 -24.80 19.98
C GLU A 28 -5.59 -24.86 21.08
N GLU A 29 -4.43 -24.24 20.87
CA GLU A 29 -3.39 -24.14 21.90
C GLU A 29 -3.86 -23.33 23.11
N LEU A 30 -4.58 -22.22 22.87
CA LEU A 30 -5.17 -21.43 23.94
C LEU A 30 -6.22 -22.23 24.73
N ARG A 31 -7.10 -22.97 24.04
CA ARG A 31 -8.09 -23.84 24.68
C ARG A 31 -7.42 -24.94 25.50
N ALA A 32 -6.41 -25.60 24.95
CA ALA A 32 -5.66 -26.65 25.64
C ALA A 32 -4.95 -26.10 26.89
N ALA A 33 -4.33 -24.92 26.79
CA ALA A 33 -3.67 -24.27 27.93
C ALA A 33 -4.66 -23.91 29.04
N LEU A 34 -5.81 -23.31 28.71
CA LEU A 34 -6.84 -22.94 29.68
C LEU A 34 -7.54 -24.18 30.28
N GLY A 35 -7.73 -25.23 29.49
CA GLY A 35 -8.30 -26.50 29.92
C GLY A 35 -7.39 -27.27 30.89
N ARG A 36 -6.09 -27.40 30.57
CA ARG A 36 -5.11 -28.03 31.47
C ARG A 36 -4.98 -27.34 32.81
N ALA A 37 -5.17 -26.02 32.84
CA ALA A 37 -5.13 -25.23 34.06
C ALA A 37 -6.43 -25.26 34.88
N GLY A 38 -7.48 -25.95 34.41
CA GLY A 38 -8.77 -25.97 35.11
C GLY A 38 -9.42 -24.59 35.23
N SER A 39 -9.29 -23.75 34.20
CA SER A 39 -9.67 -22.34 34.30
C SER A 39 -11.16 -22.14 34.59
N SER A 40 -11.49 -21.25 35.53
CA SER A 40 -12.86 -20.91 35.91
C SER A 40 -13.60 -20.12 34.83
N GLY A 41 -14.93 -20.04 34.92
CA GLY A 41 -15.75 -19.26 33.99
C GLY A 41 -15.33 -17.79 33.89
N ALA A 42 -14.92 -17.17 35.01
CA ALA A 42 -14.42 -15.79 35.04
C ALA A 42 -13.06 -15.65 34.30
N GLN A 43 -12.16 -16.62 34.49
CA GLN A 43 -10.88 -16.67 33.79
C GLN A 43 -11.06 -16.85 32.27
N LEU A 44 -11.96 -17.75 31.86
CA LEU A 44 -12.30 -17.97 30.46
C LEU A 44 -12.91 -16.71 29.82
N ALA A 45 -13.81 -16.03 30.53
CA ALA A 45 -14.42 -14.79 30.06
C ALA A 45 -13.38 -13.67 29.87
N LEU A 46 -12.47 -13.50 30.85
CA LEU A 46 -11.38 -12.53 30.76
C LEU A 46 -10.46 -12.84 29.55
N ALA A 47 -10.03 -14.10 29.39
CA ALA A 47 -9.16 -14.50 28.29
C ALA A 47 -9.81 -14.23 26.93
N ARG A 48 -11.11 -14.52 26.78
CA ARG A 48 -11.87 -14.21 25.55
C ARG A 48 -11.94 -12.71 25.27
N ASP A 49 -12.19 -11.90 26.29
CA ASP A 49 -12.26 -10.44 26.12
C ASP A 49 -10.91 -9.83 25.72
N ILE A 50 -9.83 -10.22 26.42
CA ILE A 50 -8.45 -9.82 26.09
C ILE A 50 -8.13 -10.19 24.64
N ARG A 51 -8.38 -11.45 24.26
CA ARG A 51 -8.13 -11.92 22.89
C ARG A 51 -8.93 -11.15 21.85
N ARG A 52 -10.23 -10.93 22.09
CA ARG A 52 -11.12 -10.16 21.20
C ARG A 52 -10.58 -8.76 20.98
N ARG A 53 -10.26 -8.03 22.04
CA ARG A 53 -9.72 -6.65 21.97
C ARG A 53 -8.35 -6.61 21.29
N GLY A 54 -7.46 -7.53 21.66
CA GLY A 54 -6.11 -7.62 21.06
C GLY A 54 -6.14 -7.93 19.57
N ARG A 55 -6.96 -8.91 19.14
CA ARG A 55 -7.14 -9.25 17.72
C ARG A 55 -7.76 -8.11 16.93
N ASN A 56 -8.75 -7.40 17.48
CA ASN A 56 -9.35 -6.23 16.84
C ASN A 56 -8.34 -5.08 16.69
N LYS A 57 -7.56 -4.79 17.73
CA LYS A 57 -6.46 -3.81 17.66
C LYS A 57 -5.47 -4.16 16.55
N ALA A 58 -5.03 -5.42 16.48
CA ALA A 58 -4.12 -5.88 15.43
C ALA A 58 -4.74 -5.80 14.03
N ALA A 59 -6.03 -6.09 13.89
CA ALA A 59 -6.76 -5.95 12.63
C ALA A 59 -6.85 -4.48 12.19
N ALA A 60 -7.17 -3.56 13.11
CA ALA A 60 -7.19 -2.13 12.85
C ALA A 60 -5.79 -1.61 12.45
N GLN A 61 -4.72 -2.07 13.11
CA GLN A 61 -3.35 -1.74 12.72
C GLN A 61 -3.01 -2.26 11.33
N ARG A 62 -3.34 -3.52 11.00
CA ARG A 62 -3.14 -4.06 9.64
C ARG A 62 -3.93 -3.30 8.59
N CYS A 63 -5.17 -2.90 8.89
CA CYS A 63 -6.00 -2.10 8.00
C CYS A 63 -5.37 -0.72 7.72
N ARG A 64 -4.94 -0.02 8.77
CA ARG A 64 -4.23 1.26 8.64
C ARG A 64 -2.94 1.11 7.84
N ARG A 65 -2.15 0.07 8.11
CA ARG A 65 -0.91 -0.20 7.38
C ARG A 65 -1.17 -0.44 5.90
N ARG A 66 -2.12 -1.30 5.54
CA ARG A 66 -2.52 -1.53 4.14
C ARG A 66 -2.97 -0.26 3.43
N ARG A 67 -3.71 0.61 4.13
CA ARG A 67 -4.14 1.91 3.57
C ARG A 67 -2.95 2.83 3.29
N LEU A 68 -1.96 2.86 4.18
CA LEU A 68 -0.73 3.65 3.98
C LEU A 68 0.12 3.10 2.84
N GLU A 69 0.31 1.77 2.79
CA GLU A 69 1.02 1.08 1.69
C GLU A 69 0.35 1.39 0.33
N ALA A 70 -0.98 1.38 0.27
CA ALA A 70 -1.72 1.74 -0.94
C ALA A 70 -1.53 3.21 -1.35
N LEU A 71 -1.54 4.14 -0.37
CA LEU A 71 -1.29 5.56 -0.64
C LEU A 71 0.13 5.81 -1.16
N GLU A 72 1.13 5.14 -0.60
CA GLU A 72 2.52 5.20 -1.06
C GLU A 72 2.66 4.65 -2.48
N GLY A 73 2.02 3.52 -2.78
CA GLY A 73 1.97 2.95 -4.12
C GLY A 73 1.36 3.92 -5.14
N LEU A 74 0.22 4.54 -4.81
CA LEU A 74 -0.43 5.53 -5.68
C LEU A 74 0.45 6.77 -5.91
N ARG A 75 1.17 7.25 -4.89
CA ARG A 75 2.11 8.37 -5.04
C ARG A 75 3.26 8.02 -5.98
N ALA A 76 3.80 6.80 -5.88
CA ALA A 76 4.85 6.32 -6.78
C ALA A 76 4.34 6.21 -8.23
N GLU A 77 3.12 5.69 -8.43
CA GLU A 77 2.45 5.60 -9.74
C GLU A 77 2.27 6.98 -10.38
N LEU A 78 1.75 7.96 -9.62
CA LEU A 78 1.62 9.35 -10.09
C LEU A 78 2.97 9.94 -10.50
N GLY A 79 4.01 9.73 -9.70
CA GLY A 79 5.37 10.16 -10.05
C GLY A 79 5.89 9.52 -11.34
N ARG A 80 5.64 8.22 -11.54
CA ARG A 80 6.01 7.50 -12.76
C ARG A 80 5.27 8.04 -13.98
N LEU A 81 3.96 8.23 -13.88
CA LEU A 81 3.11 8.79 -14.93
C LEU A 81 3.51 10.23 -15.28
N GLY A 82 3.86 11.04 -14.28
CA GLY A 82 4.36 12.40 -14.48
C GLY A 82 5.63 12.43 -15.32
N ARG A 83 6.63 11.60 -14.97
CA ARG A 83 7.89 11.48 -15.74
C ARG A 83 7.64 11.00 -17.17
N GLU A 84 6.74 10.05 -17.35
CA GLU A 84 6.40 9.52 -18.67
C GLU A 84 5.70 10.57 -19.54
N ARG A 85 4.76 11.34 -18.96
CA ARG A 85 4.13 12.48 -19.64
C ARG A 85 5.16 13.49 -20.13
N GLU A 86 6.12 13.86 -19.29
CA GLU A 86 7.19 14.79 -19.70
C GLU A 86 8.06 14.23 -20.83
N ARG A 87 8.41 12.94 -20.77
CA ARG A 87 9.15 12.26 -21.83
C ARG A 87 8.40 12.34 -23.17
N LEU A 88 7.11 12.04 -23.15
CA LEU A 88 6.25 12.11 -24.34
C LEU A 88 6.11 13.54 -24.88
N LEU A 89 5.97 14.54 -24.01
CA LEU A 89 5.90 15.94 -24.43
C LEU A 89 7.20 16.39 -25.11
N ARG A 90 8.37 15.99 -24.59
CA ARG A 90 9.66 16.25 -25.23
C ARG A 90 9.76 15.58 -26.60
N ALA A 91 9.37 14.30 -26.69
CA ALA A 91 9.37 13.56 -27.95
C ALA A 91 8.45 14.20 -29.00
N ARG A 92 7.24 14.63 -28.59
CA ARG A 92 6.31 15.36 -29.46
C ARG A 92 6.92 16.65 -29.98
N GLY A 93 7.57 17.43 -29.12
CA GLY A 93 8.23 18.67 -29.53
C GLY A 93 9.38 18.44 -30.53
N LEU A 94 10.16 17.37 -30.34
CA LEU A 94 11.20 16.97 -31.30
C LEU A 94 10.59 16.60 -32.66
N ALA A 95 9.53 15.78 -32.65
CA ALA A 95 8.83 15.37 -33.87
C ALA A 95 8.23 16.57 -34.62
N GLN A 96 7.60 17.51 -33.90
CA GLN A 96 7.06 18.74 -34.50
C GLN A 96 8.14 19.58 -35.19
N ARG A 97 9.33 19.72 -34.57
CA ARG A 97 10.45 20.42 -35.20
C ARG A 97 10.94 19.70 -36.45
N ALA A 98 11.14 18.39 -36.38
CA ALA A 98 11.57 17.59 -37.54
C ALA A 98 10.59 17.69 -38.72
N LEU A 99 9.28 17.63 -38.44
CA LEU A 99 8.24 17.82 -39.45
C LEU A 99 8.27 19.23 -40.06
N GLY A 100 8.53 20.26 -39.25
CA GLY A 100 8.72 21.63 -39.73
C GLY A 100 9.89 21.75 -40.71
N THR A 101 11.05 21.17 -40.37
CA THR A 101 12.22 21.15 -41.24
C THR A 101 11.94 20.46 -42.57
N LEU A 102 11.38 19.24 -42.53
CA LEU A 102 11.06 18.46 -43.74
C LEU A 102 10.06 19.18 -44.65
N ARG A 103 9.06 19.87 -44.08
CA ARG A 103 8.13 20.69 -44.85
C ARG A 103 8.85 21.84 -45.58
N GLY A 104 9.74 22.55 -44.88
CA GLY A 104 10.53 23.62 -45.49
C GLY A 104 11.46 23.13 -46.60
N GLU A 105 12.09 21.96 -46.41
CA GLU A 105 12.91 21.32 -47.44
C GLU A 105 12.10 20.92 -48.66
N LEU A 106 10.91 20.34 -48.46
CA LEU A 106 10.00 19.98 -49.55
C LEU A 106 9.57 21.22 -50.33
N GLU A 107 9.17 22.30 -49.66
CA GLU A 107 8.81 23.56 -50.32
C GLU A 107 9.97 24.16 -51.13
N ARG A 108 11.19 24.04 -50.61
CA ARG A 108 12.40 24.48 -51.33
C ARG A 108 12.61 23.66 -52.60
N VAL A 109 12.56 22.33 -52.50
CA VAL A 109 12.76 21.43 -53.65
C VAL A 109 11.65 21.61 -54.68
N THR A 110 10.39 21.70 -54.26
CA THR A 110 9.25 21.96 -55.15
C THR A 110 9.44 23.25 -55.93
N ARG A 111 9.87 24.35 -55.28
CA ARG A 111 10.16 25.60 -55.98
C ARG A 111 11.31 25.47 -56.98
N GLN A 112 12.38 24.74 -56.63
CA GLN A 112 13.51 24.52 -57.54
C GLN A 112 13.10 23.76 -58.80
N VAL A 113 12.32 22.69 -58.65
CA VAL A 113 11.83 21.89 -59.79
C VAL A 113 10.90 22.73 -60.67
N MET A 114 9.94 23.43 -60.08
CA MET A 114 8.99 24.25 -60.84
C MET A 114 9.67 25.43 -61.55
N GLY A 115 10.68 26.05 -60.95
CA GLY A 115 11.48 27.08 -61.61
C GLY A 115 12.25 26.53 -62.81
N ALA A 116 12.93 25.39 -62.63
CA ALA A 116 13.68 24.74 -63.71
C ALA A 116 12.80 24.30 -64.90
N LEU A 117 11.52 24.00 -64.65
CA LEU A 117 10.54 23.65 -65.69
C LEU A 117 9.87 24.87 -66.34
N GLY A 118 9.90 26.03 -65.69
CA GLY A 118 9.26 27.27 -66.18
C GLY A 118 10.15 28.16 -67.04
N ASP A 119 11.47 27.92 -67.03
CA ASP A 119 12.47 28.66 -67.83
C ASP A 119 12.75 28.01 -69.21
N GLY A 120 11.79 27.24 -69.74
CA GLY A 120 11.89 26.50 -71.01
C GLY A 120 10.81 26.84 -72.03
#